data_AF-A0A1F8CIG3-F1
#
_entry.id   AF-A0A1F8CIG3-F1
#
_cell.length_a   1.000
_cell.length_b   1.000
_cell.length_c   1.000
_cell.angle_alpha   90.00
_cell.angle_beta   90.00
_cell.angle_gamma   90.00
#
_symmetry.space_group_name_H-M   'P 1'
#
loop_
_entity.id
_entity.type
_entity.pdbx_description
1 polymer ?
#
loop_
_entity_poly.entity_id
_entity_poly.type
_entity_poly.pdbx_seq_one_letter_code
_entity_poly.pdbx_strand_id
1 'polypeptide(L)'
;MDKAQKLKNSKTLRQANVLESLKDISGGTVKSLKSDLFEKTGGEFFSQLFGPREKKYSGDIIPGETLEFSDVFSGKQEENKKLKGQIALERQLVQEEKSRIDKKSNELKLQLHAIMQEVLALAQTTQNIGQEVEIASIQAPVNPGVYHVIFFEKLLEFIKSFRRKIEDAGVWLHASNEKALKKNYWGLYKKHGSKFLLSPDHYLQRSAG
;
A
#
# COMPACT_ATOMS: atom_id res chain seq x y z
N MET A 1 -33.23 54.36 11.27
CA MET A 1 -32.85 53.37 10.25
C MET A 1 -31.95 54.11 9.28
N ASP A 2 -30.69 53.67 9.19
CA ASP A 2 -29.66 53.98 8.17
C ASP A 2 -28.28 54.15 8.80
N LYS A 3 -27.35 53.32 8.32
CA LYS A 3 -25.91 53.53 8.07
C LYS A 3 -25.15 52.22 8.26
N ALA A 4 -24.63 51.69 7.15
CA ALA A 4 -23.19 51.44 6.94
C ALA A 4 -22.97 50.37 5.86
N GLN A 5 -22.64 50.83 4.66
CA GLN A 5 -21.91 50.06 3.67
C GLN A 5 -20.53 49.67 4.22
N LYS A 6 -20.16 48.40 4.10
CA LYS A 6 -18.75 47.96 4.09
C LYS A 6 -18.60 46.73 3.20
N LEU A 7 -18.21 46.99 1.95
CA LEU A 7 -17.53 46.04 1.06
C LEU A 7 -16.06 45.96 1.48
N LYS A 8 -15.50 44.76 1.66
CA LYS A 8 -14.17 44.37 1.15
C LYS A 8 -13.77 42.91 1.45
N ASN A 9 -13.42 42.24 0.36
CA ASN A 9 -12.42 41.18 0.19
C ASN A 9 -12.71 39.74 0.66
N SER A 10 -13.49 39.02 -0.15
CA SER A 10 -13.21 37.59 -0.40
C SER A 10 -12.04 37.47 -1.38
N LYS A 11 -10.92 36.89 -0.94
CA LYS A 11 -9.79 36.53 -1.82
C LYS A 11 -10.20 35.30 -2.63
N THR A 12 -10.53 35.51 -3.89
CA THR A 12 -10.63 34.47 -4.91
C THR A 12 -9.22 33.93 -5.20
N LEU A 13 -8.99 32.65 -4.91
CA LEU A 13 -7.85 31.91 -5.44
C LEU A 13 -8.02 31.86 -6.96
N ARG A 14 -7.32 32.74 -7.68
CA ARG A 14 -7.21 32.67 -9.14
C ARG A 14 -6.34 31.46 -9.48
N GLN A 15 -6.93 30.48 -10.15
CA GLN A 15 -6.22 29.39 -10.79
C GLN A 15 -5.26 30.00 -11.82
N ALA A 16 -3.96 29.81 -11.61
CA ALA A 16 -2.95 30.25 -12.56
C ALA A 16 -3.14 29.48 -13.87
N ASN A 17 -3.29 30.20 -14.97
CA ASN A 17 -3.41 29.62 -16.30
C ASN A 17 -2.09 28.94 -16.67
N VAL A 18 -2.17 27.75 -17.26
CA VAL A 18 -1.02 26.97 -17.78
C VAL A 18 -0.18 27.77 -18.78
N LEU A 19 -0.78 28.77 -19.43
CA LEU A 19 -0.08 29.68 -20.35
C LEU A 19 0.81 30.70 -19.63
N GLU A 20 0.47 31.05 -18.39
CA GLU A 20 1.23 32.01 -17.58
C GLU A 20 2.45 31.34 -16.95
N SER A 21 2.35 30.06 -16.58
CA SER A 21 3.52 29.26 -16.18
C SER A 21 4.48 28.96 -17.34
N LEU A 22 3.98 28.86 -18.58
CA LEU A 22 4.84 28.75 -19.77
C LEU A 22 5.60 30.04 -20.09
N LYS A 23 5.00 31.21 -19.78
CA LYS A 23 5.62 32.52 -20.00
C LYS A 23 6.81 32.74 -19.06
N ASP A 24 6.67 32.35 -17.79
CA ASP A 24 7.74 32.45 -16.79
C ASP A 24 8.91 31.48 -17.05
N ILE A 25 8.66 30.37 -17.76
CA ILE A 25 9.71 29.43 -18.19
C ILE A 25 10.60 30.02 -19.32
N SER A 26 10.12 31.02 -20.07
CA SER A 26 10.86 31.58 -21.22
C SER A 26 11.93 32.62 -20.87
N GLY A 27 11.90 33.20 -19.66
CA GLY A 27 12.71 34.36 -19.30
C GLY A 27 14.09 34.08 -18.69
N GLY A 28 14.29 32.95 -18.00
CA GLY A 28 15.44 32.78 -17.10
C GLY A 28 16.33 31.54 -17.30
N THR A 29 15.87 30.52 -18.01
CA THR A 29 16.50 29.17 -17.97
C THR A 29 16.93 28.65 -19.36
N VAL A 30 16.87 29.50 -20.38
CA VAL A 30 16.96 29.10 -21.80
C VAL A 30 18.37 28.68 -22.22
N LYS A 31 19.44 29.18 -21.59
CA LYS A 31 20.81 28.84 -22.02
C LYS A 31 21.29 27.46 -21.54
N SER A 32 20.98 27.07 -20.31
CA SER A 32 21.40 25.77 -19.76
C SER A 32 20.50 24.62 -20.23
N LEU A 33 19.20 24.85 -20.38
CA LEU A 33 18.29 23.84 -20.93
C LEU A 33 18.50 23.62 -22.43
N LYS A 34 18.89 24.65 -23.20
CA LYS A 34 19.21 24.48 -24.62
C LYS A 34 20.45 23.62 -24.82
N SER A 35 21.54 23.79 -24.07
CA SER A 35 22.73 22.95 -24.28
C SER A 35 22.45 21.50 -23.90
N ASP A 36 21.85 21.24 -22.72
CA ASP A 36 21.66 19.88 -22.23
C ASP A 36 20.58 19.10 -23.01
N LEU A 37 19.49 19.74 -23.44
CA LEU A 37 18.44 19.05 -24.22
C LEU A 37 18.83 18.89 -25.69
N PHE A 38 19.57 19.85 -26.26
CA PHE A 38 20.00 19.80 -27.65
C PHE A 38 21.17 18.83 -27.86
N GLU A 39 22.06 18.68 -26.88
CA GLU A 39 23.17 17.69 -26.94
C GLU A 39 22.70 16.25 -26.65
N LYS A 40 21.75 16.02 -25.73
CA LYS A 40 21.40 14.65 -25.30
C LYS A 40 20.15 14.06 -25.94
N THR A 41 19.25 14.86 -26.50
CA THR A 41 17.92 14.38 -26.97
C THR A 41 17.35 15.11 -28.20
N GLY A 42 17.87 16.29 -28.56
CA GLY A 42 17.15 17.23 -29.43
C GLY A 42 17.34 17.04 -30.94
N GLY A 43 18.46 16.47 -31.39
CA GLY A 43 18.76 16.40 -32.82
C GLY A 43 17.71 15.64 -33.64
N GLU A 44 17.25 14.50 -33.12
CA GLU A 44 16.30 13.62 -33.81
C GLU A 44 14.88 14.20 -33.82
N PHE A 45 14.44 14.77 -32.69
CA PHE A 45 13.10 15.34 -32.55
C PHE A 45 12.90 16.58 -33.43
N PHE A 46 13.92 17.45 -33.52
CA PHE A 46 13.89 18.62 -34.40
C PHE A 46 13.96 18.24 -35.89
N SER A 47 14.72 17.19 -36.24
CA SER A 47 14.78 16.71 -37.64
C SER A 47 13.46 16.12 -38.14
N GLN A 48 12.64 15.59 -37.22
CA GLN A 48 11.33 15.05 -37.52
C GLN A 48 10.25 16.13 -37.68
N LEU A 49 10.44 17.31 -37.07
CA LEU A 49 9.52 18.45 -37.14
C LEU A 49 9.77 19.38 -38.35
N PHE A 50 11.03 19.50 -38.81
CA PHE A 50 11.43 20.46 -39.86
C PHE A 50 11.77 19.84 -41.22
N GLY A 51 11.51 18.54 -41.40
CA GLY A 51 11.75 17.81 -42.65
C GLY A 51 13.17 17.22 -42.76
N PRO A 52 13.32 16.11 -43.51
CA PRO A 52 14.55 15.32 -43.52
C PRO A 52 15.69 16.10 -44.18
N ARG A 53 16.79 16.31 -43.45
CA ARG A 53 18.09 16.67 -44.04
C ARG A 53 18.67 15.43 -44.72
N GLU A 54 19.27 15.60 -45.90
CA GLU A 54 19.96 14.52 -46.63
C GLU A 54 20.98 13.83 -45.73
N LYS A 55 20.73 12.55 -45.42
CA LYS A 55 21.62 11.73 -44.59
C LYS A 55 22.75 11.20 -45.46
N LYS A 56 23.99 11.56 -45.12
CA LYS A 56 25.19 10.96 -45.69
C LYS A 56 25.38 9.57 -45.07
N TYR A 57 25.23 8.52 -45.88
CA TYR A 57 25.50 7.14 -45.46
C TYR A 57 27.00 6.86 -45.58
N SER A 58 27.64 6.53 -44.47
CA SER A 58 29.07 6.21 -44.36
C SER A 58 29.21 5.10 -43.33
N GLY A 59 29.89 4.01 -43.68
CA GLY A 59 30.15 2.88 -42.77
C GLY A 59 31.13 1.87 -43.38
N ASP A 60 31.90 1.22 -42.52
CA ASP A 60 32.87 0.19 -42.90
C ASP A 60 32.14 -1.15 -43.08
N ILE A 61 32.49 -1.88 -44.16
CA ILE A 61 31.89 -3.18 -44.47
C ILE A 61 32.63 -4.27 -43.69
N ILE A 62 31.90 -5.03 -42.88
CA ILE A 62 32.45 -6.19 -42.16
C ILE A 62 32.53 -7.36 -43.16
N PRO A 63 33.67 -8.07 -43.26
CA PRO A 63 33.80 -9.19 -44.19
C PRO A 63 32.76 -10.28 -43.91
N GLY A 64 31.94 -10.59 -44.94
CA GLY A 64 30.81 -11.53 -44.85
C GLY A 64 29.42 -10.89 -44.92
N GLU A 65 29.32 -9.56 -44.86
CA GLU A 65 28.04 -8.83 -44.95
C GLU A 65 27.80 -8.32 -46.37
N THR A 66 26.65 -8.66 -46.97
CA THR A 66 26.25 -8.16 -48.30
C THR A 66 25.41 -6.89 -48.15
N LEU A 67 25.98 -5.76 -48.55
CA LEU A 67 25.27 -4.48 -48.62
C LEU A 67 24.59 -4.34 -49.98
N GLU A 68 23.29 -4.55 -50.03
CA GLU A 68 22.48 -4.18 -51.19
C GLU A 68 22.19 -2.67 -51.18
N PHE A 69 22.90 -1.91 -52.03
CA PHE A 69 22.72 -0.46 -52.15
C PHE A 69 21.27 -0.05 -52.52
N SER A 70 20.54 -0.90 -53.24
CA SER A 70 19.11 -0.76 -53.54
C SER A 70 18.23 -0.64 -52.29
N ASP A 71 18.56 -1.35 -51.22
CA ASP A 71 17.78 -1.35 -49.98
C ASP A 71 18.09 -0.15 -49.07
N VAL A 72 19.28 0.46 -49.22
CA VAL A 72 19.67 1.70 -48.55
C VAL A 72 18.95 2.90 -49.18
N PHE A 73 18.91 2.98 -50.51
CA PHE A 73 18.25 4.08 -51.23
C PHE A 73 16.72 3.97 -51.28
N SER A 74 16.15 2.76 -51.13
CA SER A 74 14.70 2.55 -51.13
C SER A 74 14.00 2.84 -49.80
N GLY A 75 14.73 3.26 -48.75
CA GLY A 75 14.16 3.57 -47.43
C GLY A 75 13.83 2.34 -46.57
N LYS A 76 13.88 1.12 -47.13
CA LYS A 76 13.65 -0.14 -46.41
C LYS A 76 14.59 -0.36 -45.23
N GLN A 77 15.84 0.14 -45.31
CA GLN A 77 16.75 0.11 -44.16
C GLN A 77 16.29 1.01 -42.99
N GLU A 78 15.70 2.19 -43.28
CA GLU A 78 15.17 3.06 -42.22
C GLU A 78 13.92 2.45 -41.59
N GLU A 79 13.05 1.84 -42.40
CA GLU A 79 11.89 1.08 -41.90
C GLU A 79 12.34 -0.09 -41.02
N ASN A 80 13.33 -0.86 -41.46
CA ASN A 80 13.89 -1.94 -40.64
C ASN A 80 14.52 -1.44 -39.34
N LYS A 81 15.21 -0.29 -39.34
CA LYS A 81 15.74 0.33 -38.11
C LYS A 81 14.61 0.78 -37.18
N LYS A 82 13.57 1.40 -37.71
CA LYS A 82 12.37 1.79 -36.93
C LYS A 82 11.65 0.57 -36.35
N LEU A 83 11.46 -0.49 -37.14
CA LEU A 83 10.86 -1.75 -36.70
C LEU A 83 11.68 -2.42 -35.61
N LYS A 84 13.02 -2.49 -35.76
CA LYS A 84 13.92 -3.01 -34.72
C LYS A 84 13.82 -2.19 -33.43
N GLY A 85 13.74 -0.87 -33.53
CA GLY A 85 13.51 0.02 -32.39
C GLY A 85 12.17 -0.22 -31.70
N GLN A 86 11.09 -0.39 -32.47
CA GLN A 86 9.76 -0.71 -31.95
C GLN A 86 9.74 -2.06 -31.23
N ILE A 87 10.34 -3.10 -31.83
CA ILE A 87 10.42 -4.44 -31.21
C ILE A 87 11.25 -4.40 -29.92
N ALA A 88 12.35 -3.64 -29.89
CA ALA A 88 13.16 -3.49 -28.69
C ALA A 88 12.38 -2.80 -27.55
N LEU A 89 11.64 -1.74 -27.88
CA LEU A 89 10.79 -1.02 -26.93
C LEU A 89 9.64 -1.91 -26.42
N GLU A 90 8.97 -2.65 -27.31
CA GLU A 90 7.92 -3.61 -26.93
C GLU A 90 8.47 -4.68 -25.97
N ARG A 91 9.63 -5.26 -26.28
CA ARG A 91 10.29 -6.24 -25.40
C ARG A 91 10.63 -5.63 -24.04
N GLN A 92 11.13 -4.40 -24.00
CA GLN A 92 11.41 -3.72 -22.75
C GLN A 92 10.13 -3.50 -21.94
N LEU A 93 9.05 -3.01 -22.56
CA LEU A 93 7.76 -2.80 -21.88
C LEU A 93 7.20 -4.10 -21.31
N VAL A 94 7.23 -5.19 -22.08
CA VAL A 94 6.77 -6.51 -21.61
C VAL A 94 7.62 -7.01 -20.43
N GLN A 95 8.93 -6.78 -20.46
CA GLN A 95 9.83 -7.16 -19.36
C GLN A 95 9.57 -6.33 -18.10
N GLU A 96 9.35 -5.02 -18.26
CA GLU A 96 8.99 -4.13 -17.16
C GLU A 96 7.63 -4.50 -16.55
N GLU A 97 6.65 -4.82 -17.38
CA GLU A 97 5.33 -5.27 -16.95
C GLU A 97 5.42 -6.55 -16.13
N LYS A 98 6.13 -7.57 -16.64
CA LYS A 98 6.40 -8.81 -15.89
C LYS A 98 7.07 -8.54 -14.56
N SER A 99 8.12 -7.72 -14.55
CA SER A 99 8.81 -7.34 -13.31
C SER A 99 7.88 -6.65 -12.30
N ARG A 100 6.97 -5.79 -12.76
CA ARG A 100 5.97 -5.13 -11.90
C ARG A 100 4.95 -6.12 -11.36
N ILE A 101 4.47 -7.05 -12.17
CA ILE A 101 3.52 -8.10 -11.77
C ILE A 101 4.16 -9.01 -10.72
N ASP A 102 5.41 -9.45 -10.94
CA ASP A 102 6.15 -10.31 -10.02
C ASP A 102 6.37 -9.62 -8.68
N LYS A 103 6.77 -8.33 -8.69
CA LYS A 103 6.92 -7.52 -7.47
C LYS A 103 5.63 -7.44 -6.68
N LYS A 104 4.51 -7.12 -7.35
CA LYS A 104 3.19 -7.06 -6.70
C LYS A 104 2.75 -8.41 -6.16
N SER A 105 2.98 -9.49 -6.90
CA SER A 105 2.66 -10.86 -6.45
C SER A 105 3.46 -11.23 -5.20
N ASN A 106 4.75 -10.91 -5.17
CA ASN A 106 5.61 -11.16 -4.03
C ASN A 106 5.21 -10.31 -2.82
N GLU A 107 4.84 -9.04 -3.02
CA GLU A 107 4.33 -8.17 -1.96
C GLU A 107 3.05 -8.75 -1.34
N LEU A 108 2.09 -9.18 -2.16
CA LEU A 108 0.87 -9.83 -1.69
C LEU A 108 1.15 -11.13 -0.92
N LYS A 109 2.12 -11.93 -1.37
CA LYS A 109 2.55 -13.16 -0.67
C LYS A 109 3.12 -12.84 0.72
N LEU A 110 3.96 -11.81 0.82
CA LEU A 110 4.53 -11.37 2.09
C LEU A 110 3.45 -10.85 3.05
N GLN A 111 2.53 -10.02 2.56
CA GLN A 111 1.41 -9.51 3.35
C GLN A 111 0.52 -10.65 3.86
N LEU A 112 0.15 -11.58 2.98
CA LEU A 112 -0.63 -12.75 3.33
C LEU A 112 0.06 -13.59 4.40
N HIS A 113 1.37 -13.84 4.26
CA HIS A 113 2.12 -14.62 5.23
C HIS A 113 2.18 -13.94 6.61
N ALA A 114 2.39 -12.61 6.65
CA ALA A 114 2.37 -11.85 7.89
C ALA A 114 1.00 -11.94 8.59
N ILE A 115 -0.09 -11.77 7.84
CA ILE A 115 -1.45 -11.88 8.39
C ILE A 115 -1.70 -13.29 8.92
N MET A 116 -1.30 -14.32 8.18
CA MET A 116 -1.45 -15.71 8.62
C MET A 116 -0.71 -15.98 9.93
N GLN A 117 0.51 -15.48 10.09
CA GLN A 117 1.26 -15.62 11.33
C GLN A 117 0.56 -14.93 12.51
N GLU A 118 0.02 -13.72 12.32
CA GLU A 118 -0.77 -13.05 13.35
C GLU A 118 -2.04 -13.83 13.71
N VAL A 119 -2.74 -14.36 12.70
CA VAL A 119 -3.95 -15.17 12.87
C VAL A 119 -3.63 -16.44 13.67
N LEU A 120 -2.52 -17.12 13.37
CA LEU A 120 -2.08 -18.33 14.07
C LEU A 120 -1.70 -18.02 15.54
N ALA A 121 -0.95 -16.93 15.77
CA ALA A 121 -0.61 -16.49 17.13
C ALA A 121 -1.88 -16.20 17.96
N LEU A 122 -2.89 -15.57 17.36
CA LEU A 122 -4.18 -15.31 18.01
C LEU A 122 -4.97 -16.60 18.28
N ALA A 123 -4.97 -17.53 17.33
CA ALA A 123 -5.59 -18.85 17.44
C ALA A 123 -5.03 -19.64 18.64
N GLN A 124 -3.71 -19.70 18.82
CA GLN A 124 -3.07 -20.38 19.95
C GLN A 124 -3.51 -19.83 21.30
N THR A 125 -3.79 -18.53 21.39
CA THR A 125 -4.27 -17.90 22.61
C THR A 125 -5.77 -18.12 22.88
N THR A 126 -6.53 -18.68 21.93
CA THR A 126 -7.99 -18.81 22.01
C THR A 126 -8.39 -20.30 21.93
N GLN A 127 -8.50 -20.94 23.09
CA GLN A 127 -8.61 -22.40 23.28
C GLN A 127 -9.64 -23.15 22.40
N ASN A 128 -10.73 -22.49 21.98
CA ASN A 128 -11.80 -23.11 21.16
C ASN A 128 -11.87 -22.62 19.70
N ILE A 129 -11.24 -21.49 19.35
CA ILE A 129 -11.21 -20.96 17.98
C ILE A 129 -9.94 -21.41 17.25
N GLY A 130 -8.93 -21.86 18.01
CA GLY A 130 -7.61 -22.18 17.48
C GLY A 130 -7.63 -23.18 16.33
N GLN A 131 -8.41 -24.26 16.42
CA GLN A 131 -8.34 -25.36 15.46
C GLN A 131 -8.83 -24.99 14.05
N GLU A 132 -10.00 -24.36 13.91
CA GLU A 132 -10.53 -24.00 12.59
C GLU A 132 -9.72 -22.87 11.93
N VAL A 133 -9.23 -21.94 12.75
CA VAL A 133 -8.38 -20.83 12.27
C VAL A 133 -6.99 -21.31 11.87
N GLU A 134 -6.43 -22.28 12.60
CA GLU A 134 -5.18 -22.95 12.25
C GLU A 134 -5.33 -23.71 10.92
N ILE A 135 -6.42 -24.45 10.72
CA ILE A 135 -6.71 -25.11 9.43
C ILE A 135 -6.83 -24.08 8.30
N ALA A 136 -7.57 -22.98 8.51
CA ALA A 136 -7.75 -21.93 7.51
C ALA A 136 -6.43 -21.22 7.14
N SER A 137 -5.53 -21.02 8.12
CA SER A 137 -4.21 -20.45 7.85
C SER A 137 -3.32 -21.42 7.07
N ILE A 138 -3.32 -22.72 7.38
CA ILE A 138 -2.49 -23.72 6.68
C ILE A 138 -2.91 -23.91 5.21
N GLN A 139 -4.19 -23.72 4.88
CA GLN A 139 -4.74 -23.93 3.54
C GLN A 139 -4.57 -22.74 2.57
N ALA A 140 -3.71 -21.77 2.89
CA ALA A 140 -3.56 -20.57 2.06
C ALA A 140 -3.06 -20.89 0.63
N PRO A 141 -3.63 -20.26 -0.41
CA PRO A 141 -3.30 -20.56 -1.80
C PRO A 141 -1.92 -20.06 -2.22
N VAL A 142 -1.24 -20.83 -3.08
CA VAL A 142 0.13 -20.58 -3.57
C VAL A 142 0.27 -19.25 -4.35
N ASN A 143 -0.82 -18.80 -4.99
CA ASN A 143 -0.89 -17.53 -5.71
C ASN A 143 -2.01 -16.65 -5.13
N PRO A 144 -1.73 -15.89 -4.05
CA PRO A 144 -2.72 -15.07 -3.41
C PRO A 144 -3.09 -13.87 -4.28
N GLY A 145 -4.34 -13.83 -4.73
CA GLY A 145 -4.96 -12.62 -5.27
C GLY A 145 -5.39 -11.64 -4.17
N VAL A 146 -5.72 -10.41 -4.57
CA VAL A 146 -6.18 -9.32 -3.67
C VAL A 146 -7.32 -9.76 -2.75
N TYR A 147 -8.26 -10.58 -3.26
CA TYR A 147 -9.36 -11.12 -2.47
C TYR A 147 -8.90 -11.88 -1.23
N HIS A 148 -7.86 -12.72 -1.36
CA HIS A 148 -7.36 -13.53 -0.25
C HIS A 148 -6.77 -12.64 0.83
N VAL A 149 -6.02 -11.60 0.46
CA VAL A 149 -5.47 -10.64 1.42
C VAL A 149 -6.60 -9.98 2.20
N ILE A 150 -7.63 -9.45 1.51
CA ILE A 150 -8.78 -8.81 2.17
C ILE A 150 -9.52 -9.80 3.08
N PHE A 151 -9.73 -11.04 2.62
CA PHE A 151 -10.38 -12.07 3.44
C PHE A 151 -9.63 -12.31 4.75
N PHE A 152 -8.31 -12.52 4.67
CA PHE A 152 -7.49 -12.77 5.85
C PHE A 152 -7.37 -11.53 6.76
N GLU A 153 -7.34 -10.32 6.19
CA GLU A 153 -7.43 -9.07 6.98
C GLU A 153 -8.75 -9.00 7.76
N LYS A 154 -9.88 -9.32 7.13
CA LYS A 154 -11.18 -9.31 7.79
C LYS A 154 -11.31 -10.42 8.83
N LEU A 155 -10.74 -11.59 8.56
CA LEU A 155 -10.66 -12.66 9.54
C LEU A 155 -9.84 -12.22 10.76
N LEU A 156 -8.69 -11.57 10.54
CA LEU A 156 -7.84 -11.03 11.59
C LEU A 156 -8.56 -9.97 12.43
N GLU A 157 -9.22 -9.00 11.79
CA GLU A 157 -10.05 -7.99 12.48
C GLU A 157 -11.14 -8.64 13.33
N PHE A 158 -11.82 -9.64 12.78
CA PHE A 158 -12.86 -10.38 13.49
C PHE A 158 -12.31 -11.07 14.74
N ILE A 159 -11.21 -11.84 14.61
CA ILE A 159 -10.58 -12.55 15.73
C ILE A 159 -10.10 -11.55 16.81
N LYS A 160 -9.47 -10.45 16.41
CA LYS A 160 -9.04 -9.37 17.34
C LYS A 160 -10.24 -8.80 18.11
N SER A 161 -11.35 -8.52 17.42
CA SER A 161 -12.56 -8.00 18.05
C SER A 161 -13.20 -8.99 19.00
N PHE A 162 -13.20 -10.28 18.64
CA PHE A 162 -13.77 -11.35 19.43
C PHE A 162 -12.98 -11.57 20.72
N ARG A 163 -11.65 -11.56 20.64
CA ARG A 163 -10.76 -11.66 21.82
C ARG A 163 -11.04 -10.56 22.84
N ARG A 164 -11.09 -9.30 22.39
CA ARG A 164 -11.40 -8.16 23.28
C ARG A 164 -12.73 -8.37 24.00
N LYS A 165 -13.76 -8.83 23.27
CA LYS A 165 -15.07 -9.13 23.87
C LYS A 165 -15.02 -10.25 24.90
N ILE A 166 -14.20 -11.29 24.69
CA ILE A 166 -13.99 -12.35 25.70
C ILE A 166 -13.32 -11.78 26.95
N GLU A 167 -12.27 -10.98 26.78
CA GLU A 167 -11.55 -10.38 27.90
C GLU A 167 -12.48 -9.46 28.71
N ASP A 168 -13.26 -8.62 28.05
CA ASP A 168 -14.28 -7.77 28.66
C ASP A 168 -15.33 -8.59 29.42
N ALA A 169 -15.83 -9.68 28.82
CA ALA A 169 -16.77 -10.58 29.47
C ALA A 169 -16.17 -11.25 30.71
N GLY A 170 -14.88 -11.63 30.66
CA GLY A 170 -14.14 -12.18 31.79
C GLY A 170 -14.03 -11.19 32.95
N VAL A 171 -13.68 -9.93 32.67
CA VAL A 171 -13.62 -8.85 33.68
C VAL A 171 -15.01 -8.61 34.29
N TRP A 172 -16.05 -8.54 33.46
CA TRP A 172 -17.41 -8.35 33.92
C TRP A 172 -17.90 -9.51 34.80
N LEU A 173 -17.64 -10.76 34.39
CA LEU A 173 -17.97 -11.94 35.18
C LEU A 173 -17.23 -11.97 36.50
N HIS A 174 -15.93 -11.66 36.50
CA HIS A 174 -15.13 -11.58 37.72
C HIS A 174 -15.71 -10.54 38.70
N ALA A 175 -16.00 -9.32 38.22
CA ALA A 175 -16.60 -8.27 39.03
C ALA A 175 -18.00 -8.65 39.56
N SER A 176 -18.81 -9.31 38.73
CA SER A 176 -20.14 -9.80 39.10
C SER A 176 -20.07 -10.88 40.18
N ASN A 177 -19.16 -11.84 40.02
CA ASN A 177 -18.91 -12.91 40.99
C ASN A 177 -18.39 -12.36 42.31
N GLU A 178 -17.43 -11.42 42.29
CA GLU A 178 -16.94 -10.72 43.48
C GLU A 178 -18.07 -10.01 44.24
N LYS A 179 -18.97 -9.35 43.50
CA LYS A 179 -20.14 -8.70 44.10
C LYS A 179 -21.12 -9.72 44.70
N ALA A 180 -21.32 -10.85 44.04
CA ALA A 180 -22.16 -11.94 44.54
C ALA A 180 -21.57 -12.59 45.81
N LEU A 181 -20.25 -12.81 45.86
CA LEU A 181 -19.53 -13.31 47.03
C LEU A 181 -19.67 -12.36 48.22
N LYS A 182 -19.46 -11.05 48.01
CA LYS A 182 -19.68 -10.02 49.05
C LYS A 182 -21.13 -10.03 49.54
N LYS A 183 -22.11 -10.16 48.64
CA LYS A 183 -23.53 -10.24 49.01
C LYS A 183 -23.83 -11.49 49.85
N ASN A 184 -23.27 -12.65 49.48
CA ASN A 184 -23.39 -13.88 50.25
C ASN A 184 -22.75 -13.74 51.64
N TYR A 185 -21.57 -13.13 51.72
CA TYR A 185 -20.89 -12.83 52.98
C TYR A 185 -21.77 -11.97 53.91
N TRP A 186 -22.37 -10.88 53.39
CA TRP A 186 -23.28 -10.04 54.17
C TRP A 186 -24.59 -10.75 54.54
N GLY A 187 -25.05 -11.67 53.70
CA GLY A 187 -26.19 -12.56 54.00
C GLY A 187 -25.89 -13.51 55.17
N LEU A 188 -24.70 -14.11 55.20
CA LEU A 188 -24.22 -14.96 56.30
C LEU A 188 -24.04 -14.15 57.59
N TYR A 189 -23.45 -12.96 57.49
CA TYR A 189 -23.35 -12.03 58.63
C TYR A 189 -24.72 -11.69 59.23
N LYS A 190 -25.72 -11.35 58.40
CA LYS A 190 -27.07 -11.05 58.90
C LYS A 190 -27.71 -12.22 59.64
N LYS A 191 -27.37 -13.47 59.28
CA LYS A 191 -27.89 -14.68 59.94
C LYS A 191 -27.17 -15.01 61.25
N HIS A 192 -25.84 -14.87 61.29
CA HIS A 192 -25.00 -15.33 62.40
C HIS A 192 -24.50 -14.20 63.33
N GLY A 193 -24.72 -12.94 62.96
CA GLY A 193 -24.41 -11.76 63.76
C GLY A 193 -22.91 -11.55 64.02
N SER A 194 -22.58 -10.94 65.16
CA SER A 194 -21.20 -10.60 65.54
C SER A 194 -20.26 -11.80 65.69
N LYS A 195 -20.80 -12.99 66.02
CA LYS A 195 -20.02 -14.24 66.11
C LYS A 195 -19.37 -14.62 64.79
N PHE A 196 -20.00 -14.29 63.65
CA PHE A 196 -19.45 -14.53 62.32
C PHE A 196 -18.24 -13.62 62.04
N LEU A 197 -18.33 -12.34 62.41
CA LEU A 197 -17.24 -11.37 62.22
C LEU A 197 -16.01 -11.68 63.09
N LEU A 198 -16.22 -12.21 64.29
CA LEU A 198 -15.17 -12.54 65.25
C LEU A 198 -14.57 -13.94 65.04
N SER A 199 -15.06 -14.69 64.06
CA SER A 199 -14.48 -16.00 63.76
C SER A 199 -13.03 -15.81 63.24
N PRO A 200 -12.08 -16.64 63.70
CA PRO A 200 -10.67 -16.53 63.31
C PRO A 200 -10.47 -16.53 61.78
N ASP A 201 -11.26 -17.33 61.07
CA ASP A 201 -11.19 -17.48 59.61
C ASP A 201 -11.54 -16.18 58.86
N HIS A 202 -12.59 -15.47 59.32
CA HIS A 202 -13.02 -14.23 58.67
C HIS A 202 -12.27 -12.99 59.15
N TYR A 203 -11.72 -13.02 60.37
CA TYR A 203 -10.93 -11.94 60.93
C TYR A 203 -9.58 -11.79 60.19
N LEU A 204 -8.86 -12.89 59.98
CA LEU A 204 -7.56 -12.89 59.29
C LEU A 204 -7.66 -12.42 57.83
N GLN A 205 -8.75 -12.81 57.15
CA GLN A 205 -8.99 -12.42 55.76
C GLN A 205 -9.31 -10.92 55.60
N ARG A 206 -9.72 -10.25 56.69
CA ARG A 206 -9.98 -8.79 56.72
C ARG A 206 -8.78 -7.97 57.20
N SER A 207 -7.97 -8.52 58.10
CA SER A 207 -6.77 -7.84 58.61
C SER A 207 -5.58 -7.85 57.65
N ALA A 208 -5.63 -8.71 56.62
CA ALA A 208 -4.59 -8.84 55.60
C ALA A 208 -4.80 -7.93 54.37
N GLY A 209 -5.75 -6.99 54.43
CA GLY A 209 -6.02 -6.00 53.38
C GLY A 209 -5.20 -4.74 53.52
#